data_AF-A0A1Y2NT66-F1
#
_entry.id   AF-A0A1Y2NT66-F1
#
_cell.length_a   1.000
_cell.length_b   1.000
_cell.length_c   1.000
_cell.angle_alpha   90.00
_cell.angle_beta   90.00
_cell.angle_gamma   90.00
#
_symmetry.space_group_name_H-M   'P 1'
#
loop_
_entity.id
_entity.type
_entity.pdbx_description
1 polymer ?
#
loop_
_entity_poly.entity_id
_entity_poly.type
_entity_poly.pdbx_seq_one_letter_code
_entity_poly.pdbx_strand_id
1 'polypeptide(L)'
;MSELRFVHLGFGEDAVDYREAWEKQREVHAARFADEVPDTCLLLEHPPVYTAGRRTEESERPLDGTPVVDVDRGGKITWHGPGQLVGYPILKLPRPVDVVAHVRRLEEALIRTAAEFGLATTRIEGRSGVWVLGDPVEERPSYGGLSLDFDPRLTDEEFDPRLSGPEYAPSNAGQRREDRKLAAIGIRVAKGVTMHGFALNVNPDNTWFDRIVPCGIRDAGVTSLANELGRDVTIAEVLPVAERHLREVLENAEPRPREVDRTPGVPVRSPGGAPADAVPAAAAAGGTGAADAAGPAPRGAVTA
;
A
#
# COMPACT_ATOMS: atom_id res chain seq x y z
N MET A 1 -4.72 -10.07 26.25
CA MET A 1 -4.81 -9.77 24.82
C MET A 1 -6.23 -9.26 24.57
N SER A 2 -6.44 -8.27 23.68
CA SER A 2 -7.82 -7.89 23.34
C SER A 2 -8.40 -9.00 22.47
N GLU A 3 -9.59 -9.47 22.82
CA GLU A 3 -10.41 -10.27 21.93
C GLU A 3 -10.79 -9.42 20.70
N LEU A 4 -10.74 -9.99 19.50
CA LEU A 4 -11.23 -9.33 18.29
C LEU A 4 -12.74 -9.57 18.16
N ARG A 5 -13.53 -8.52 18.31
CA ARG A 5 -14.98 -8.56 18.10
C ARG A 5 -15.29 -8.42 16.62
N PHE A 6 -16.11 -9.31 16.07
CA PHE A 6 -16.70 -9.11 14.74
C PHE A 6 -18.10 -8.49 14.88
N VAL A 7 -18.46 -7.63 13.94
CA VAL A 7 -19.80 -7.04 13.82
C VAL A 7 -20.20 -7.06 12.35
N HIS A 8 -21.28 -7.76 12.03
CA HIS A 8 -21.89 -7.71 10.70
C HIS A 8 -22.83 -6.50 10.66
N LEU A 9 -22.64 -5.61 9.68
CA LEU A 9 -23.52 -4.44 9.53
C LEU A 9 -24.61 -4.64 8.47
N GLY A 10 -24.39 -5.48 7.47
CA GLY A 10 -25.38 -5.79 6.44
C GLY A 10 -24.75 -6.38 5.18
N PHE A 11 -25.50 -7.26 4.49
CA PHE A 11 -25.10 -7.99 3.28
C PHE A 11 -26.31 -8.12 2.34
N GLY A 12 -26.07 -8.27 1.04
CA GLY A 12 -27.12 -8.44 0.03
C GLY A 12 -28.09 -7.26 -0.03
N GLU A 13 -29.37 -7.51 0.23
CA GLU A 13 -30.42 -6.47 0.26
C GLU A 13 -30.24 -5.50 1.44
N ASP A 14 -29.57 -5.92 2.52
CA ASP A 14 -29.23 -5.11 3.69
C ASP A 14 -27.87 -4.38 3.56
N ALA A 15 -27.30 -4.29 2.35
CA ALA A 15 -26.01 -3.63 2.13
C ALA A 15 -26.02 -2.14 2.57
N VAL A 16 -24.99 -1.73 3.31
CA VAL A 16 -24.98 -0.47 4.07
C VAL A 16 -24.42 0.68 3.22
N ASP A 17 -25.04 1.86 3.25
CA ASP A 17 -24.49 3.03 2.56
C ASP A 17 -23.05 3.35 3.02
N TYR A 18 -22.24 3.82 2.08
CA TYR A 18 -20.83 4.09 2.34
C TYR A 18 -20.61 5.16 3.42
N ARG A 19 -21.44 6.20 3.46
CA ARG A 19 -21.31 7.29 4.45
C ARG A 19 -21.78 6.84 5.82
N GLU A 20 -22.89 6.12 5.90
CA GLU A 20 -23.39 5.52 7.15
C GLU A 20 -22.36 4.57 7.77
N ALA A 21 -21.76 3.68 6.97
CA ALA A 21 -20.68 2.81 7.41
C ALA A 21 -19.41 3.59 7.81
N TRP A 22 -19.09 4.71 7.14
CA TRP A 22 -17.95 5.55 7.49
C TRP A 22 -18.17 6.32 8.80
N GLU A 23 -19.40 6.77 9.07
CA GLU A 23 -19.80 7.30 10.38
C GLU A 23 -19.69 6.22 11.46
N LYS A 24 -20.15 4.99 11.17
CA LYS A 24 -20.00 3.86 12.11
C LYS A 24 -18.53 3.52 12.39
N GLN A 25 -17.65 3.60 11.39
CA GLN A 25 -16.21 3.48 11.60
C GLN A 25 -15.66 4.59 12.52
N ARG A 26 -16.15 5.84 12.41
CA ARG A 26 -15.73 6.96 13.27
C ARG A 26 -16.19 6.77 14.72
N GLU A 27 -17.42 6.30 14.92
CA GLU A 27 -17.97 5.94 16.24
C GLU A 27 -17.13 4.85 16.91
N VAL A 28 -16.91 3.72 16.23
CA VAL A 28 -16.15 2.59 16.77
C VAL A 28 -14.66 2.94 16.95
N HIS A 29 -14.08 3.77 16.07
CA HIS A 29 -12.72 4.32 16.25
C HIS A 29 -12.59 5.16 17.52
N ALA A 30 -13.56 6.03 17.80
CA ALA A 30 -13.56 6.88 18.99
C ALA A 30 -13.68 6.05 20.27
N ALA A 31 -14.65 5.13 20.32
CA ALA A 31 -14.83 4.21 21.44
C ALA A 31 -13.59 3.31 21.66
N ARG A 32 -12.98 2.81 20.57
CA ARG A 32 -11.77 1.99 20.65
C ARG A 32 -10.56 2.79 21.11
N PHE A 33 -10.43 4.04 20.65
CA PHE A 33 -9.40 4.95 21.12
C PHE A 33 -9.53 5.19 22.63
N ALA A 34 -10.76 5.37 23.14
CA ALA A 34 -11.07 5.53 24.57
C ALA A 34 -11.01 4.24 25.42
N ASP A 35 -10.74 3.07 24.81
CA ASP A 35 -10.77 1.74 25.46
C ASP A 35 -12.16 1.32 25.99
N GLU A 36 -13.24 1.92 25.47
CA GLU A 36 -14.64 1.59 25.80
C GLU A 36 -15.13 0.30 25.13
N VAL A 37 -14.51 -0.07 24.00
CA VAL A 37 -14.75 -1.32 23.26
C VAL A 37 -13.43 -2.06 22.99
N PRO A 38 -13.46 -3.40 22.83
CA PRO A 38 -12.32 -4.17 22.34
C PRO A 38 -12.02 -3.85 20.86
N ASP A 39 -10.86 -4.31 20.37
CA ASP A 39 -10.54 -4.28 18.94
C ASP A 39 -11.69 -4.91 18.15
N THR A 40 -12.17 -4.21 17.11
CA THR A 40 -13.43 -4.54 16.44
C THR A 40 -13.25 -4.56 14.93
N CYS A 41 -13.71 -5.62 14.26
CA CYS A 41 -13.78 -5.71 12.79
C CYS A 41 -15.23 -5.62 12.34
N LEU A 42 -15.56 -4.58 11.56
CA LEU A 42 -16.86 -4.46 10.90
C LEU A 42 -16.79 -5.21 9.57
N LEU A 43 -17.75 -6.08 9.28
CA LEU A 43 -17.87 -6.82 8.01
C LEU A 43 -19.22 -6.51 7.37
N LEU A 44 -19.24 -6.23 6.07
CA LEU A 44 -20.41 -5.74 5.35
C LEU A 44 -20.22 -5.79 3.83
N GLU A 45 -21.31 -5.53 3.11
CA GLU A 45 -21.31 -5.07 1.72
C GLU A 45 -21.78 -3.62 1.60
N HIS A 46 -21.44 -2.98 0.49
CA HIS A 46 -21.96 -1.67 0.10
C HIS A 46 -22.84 -1.78 -1.15
N PRO A 47 -23.80 -0.87 -1.33
CA PRO A 47 -24.32 -0.52 -2.66
C PRO A 47 -23.17 -0.05 -3.59
N PRO A 48 -23.33 -0.08 -4.92
CA PRO A 48 -22.28 0.32 -5.87
C PRO A 48 -21.77 1.76 -5.62
N VAL A 49 -20.48 1.89 -5.28
CA VAL A 49 -19.87 3.17 -4.90
C VAL A 49 -18.39 3.22 -5.30
N TYR A 50 -17.96 4.32 -5.91
CA TYR A 50 -16.55 4.64 -6.11
C TYR A 50 -16.02 5.47 -4.95
N THR A 51 -14.83 5.14 -4.45
CA THR A 51 -14.17 5.89 -3.38
C THR A 51 -12.76 6.30 -3.79
N ALA A 52 -12.42 7.58 -3.61
CA ALA A 52 -11.13 8.16 -3.96
C ALA A 52 -10.29 8.41 -2.70
N GLY A 53 -9.21 7.62 -2.53
CA GLY A 53 -8.24 7.84 -1.46
C GLY A 53 -7.36 9.07 -1.71
N ARG A 54 -6.58 9.48 -0.70
CA ARG A 54 -5.76 10.72 -0.70
C ARG A 54 -4.69 10.83 -1.81
N ARG A 55 -4.46 9.80 -2.62
CA ARG A 55 -3.51 9.81 -3.75
C ARG A 55 -4.17 9.71 -5.13
N THR A 56 -5.51 9.74 -5.19
CA THR A 56 -6.26 9.62 -6.44
C THR A 56 -5.98 10.81 -7.36
N GLU A 57 -5.66 10.54 -8.61
CA GLU A 57 -5.51 11.55 -9.66
C GLU A 57 -6.82 11.67 -10.47
N GLU A 58 -7.08 12.83 -11.06
CA GLU A 58 -8.35 13.07 -11.78
C GLU A 58 -8.53 12.15 -12.99
N SER A 59 -7.42 11.80 -13.65
CA SER A 59 -7.36 10.85 -14.78
C SER A 59 -7.63 9.38 -14.39
N GLU A 60 -7.89 9.10 -13.10
CA GLU A 60 -8.23 7.77 -12.59
C GLU A 60 -9.73 7.65 -12.27
N ARG A 61 -10.46 8.78 -12.21
CA ARG A 61 -11.90 8.83 -11.91
C ARG A 61 -12.76 8.39 -13.11
N PRO A 62 -14.04 8.03 -12.87
CA PRO A 62 -15.00 7.78 -13.95
C PRO A 62 -15.17 8.99 -14.87
N LEU A 63 -14.89 8.79 -16.16
CA LEU A 63 -15.04 9.82 -17.20
C LEU A 63 -16.51 10.06 -17.59
N ASP A 64 -17.42 9.17 -17.16
CA ASP A 64 -18.86 9.24 -17.42
C ASP A 64 -19.63 10.15 -16.43
N GLY A 65 -18.92 10.75 -15.46
CA GLY A 65 -19.51 11.60 -14.43
C GLY A 65 -20.15 10.82 -13.27
N THR A 66 -19.93 9.50 -13.16
CA THR A 66 -20.43 8.72 -12.02
C THR A 66 -19.89 9.28 -10.69
N PRO A 67 -20.74 9.50 -9.67
CA PRO A 67 -20.30 10.06 -8.38
C PRO A 67 -19.18 9.25 -7.71
N VAL A 68 -18.22 9.96 -7.14
CA VAL A 68 -17.10 9.39 -6.36
C VAL A 68 -17.09 10.04 -4.97
N VAL A 69 -16.90 9.23 -3.92
CA VAL A 69 -16.75 9.72 -2.54
C VAL A 69 -15.27 9.91 -2.22
N ASP A 70 -14.83 11.14 -2.00
CA ASP A 70 -13.46 11.43 -1.54
C ASP A 70 -13.29 11.05 -0.06
N VAL A 71 -12.23 10.29 0.25
CA VAL A 71 -12.04 9.62 1.54
C VAL A 71 -10.61 9.71 2.05
N ASP A 72 -10.46 9.68 3.38
CA ASP A 72 -9.18 9.94 4.06
C ASP A 72 -8.22 8.73 4.16
N ARG A 73 -8.59 7.58 3.57
CA ARG A 73 -7.74 6.38 3.50
C ARG A 73 -6.50 6.55 2.62
N GLY A 74 -5.53 5.66 2.82
CA GLY A 74 -4.47 5.40 1.85
C GLY A 74 -5.00 4.76 0.55
N GLY A 75 -4.12 4.64 -0.44
CA GLY A 75 -4.49 4.19 -1.78
C GLY A 75 -4.95 5.33 -2.70
N LYS A 76 -5.34 4.94 -3.92
CA LYS A 76 -5.96 5.79 -4.95
C LYS A 76 -7.46 5.44 -5.04
N ILE A 77 -8.07 5.54 -6.21
CA ILE A 77 -9.48 5.16 -6.42
C ILE A 77 -9.70 3.64 -6.34
N THR A 78 -10.89 3.23 -5.89
CA THR A 78 -11.42 1.86 -5.98
C THR A 78 -12.94 1.89 -6.10
N TRP A 79 -13.54 0.76 -6.43
CA TRP A 79 -14.97 0.51 -6.34
C TRP A 79 -15.32 -0.49 -5.23
N HIS A 80 -16.51 -0.33 -4.66
CA HIS A 80 -17.18 -1.29 -3.76
C HIS A 80 -18.62 -1.51 -4.25
N GLY A 81 -19.19 -2.69 -3.98
CA GLY A 81 -20.55 -3.01 -4.36
C GLY A 81 -20.96 -4.43 -3.96
N PRO A 82 -22.14 -4.89 -4.40
CA PRO A 82 -22.62 -6.26 -4.18
C PRO A 82 -21.63 -7.31 -4.70
N GLY A 83 -21.47 -8.40 -3.96
CA GLY A 83 -20.52 -9.48 -4.19
C GLY A 83 -19.11 -9.19 -3.67
N GLN A 84 -18.85 -8.06 -3.00
CA GLN A 84 -17.54 -7.71 -2.44
C GLN A 84 -17.58 -7.64 -0.91
N LEU A 85 -16.91 -8.58 -0.24
CA LEU A 85 -16.78 -8.57 1.22
C LEU A 85 -15.86 -7.42 1.65
N VAL A 86 -16.45 -6.37 2.22
CA VAL A 86 -15.72 -5.23 2.78
C VAL A 86 -15.51 -5.46 4.27
N GLY A 87 -14.28 -5.24 4.72
CA GLY A 87 -13.91 -5.34 6.12
C GLY A 87 -13.20 -4.09 6.61
N TYR A 88 -13.62 -3.61 7.80
CA TYR A 88 -13.01 -2.49 8.50
C TYR A 88 -12.49 -2.93 9.88
N PRO A 89 -11.24 -3.44 9.94
CA PRO A 89 -10.57 -3.75 11.19
C PRO A 89 -10.15 -2.45 11.89
N ILE A 90 -10.78 -2.16 13.03
CA ILE A 90 -10.55 -1.00 13.89
C ILE A 90 -9.84 -1.51 15.17
N LEU A 91 -8.51 -1.53 15.13
CA LEU A 91 -7.65 -2.02 16.21
C LEU A 91 -6.68 -0.95 16.69
N LYS A 92 -6.32 -1.03 17.97
CA LYS A 92 -5.27 -0.21 18.59
C LYS A 92 -3.90 -0.84 18.35
N LEU A 93 -3.09 -0.22 17.50
CA LEU A 93 -1.77 -0.75 17.13
C LEU A 93 -0.73 -0.56 18.25
N PRO A 94 0.20 -1.50 18.44
CA PRO A 94 1.32 -1.35 19.37
C PRO A 94 2.22 -0.17 18.96
N ARG A 95 2.98 0.36 19.93
CA ARG A 95 3.99 1.41 19.68
C ARG A 95 5.39 0.78 19.60
N PRO A 96 6.25 1.17 18.65
CA PRO A 96 5.99 2.13 17.56
C PRO A 96 5.01 1.57 16.52
N VAL A 97 4.19 2.45 15.95
CA VAL A 97 3.16 2.06 14.97
C VAL A 97 3.81 1.62 13.66
N ASP A 98 3.57 0.38 13.25
CA ASP A 98 3.96 -0.14 11.94
C ASP A 98 2.73 -0.42 11.07
N VAL A 99 2.47 0.51 10.15
CA VAL A 99 1.37 0.47 9.19
C VAL A 99 1.59 -0.63 8.14
N VAL A 100 2.84 -0.85 7.71
CA VAL A 100 3.17 -1.83 6.65
C VAL A 100 3.04 -3.24 7.20
N ALA A 101 3.52 -3.49 8.42
CA ALA A 101 3.32 -4.76 9.10
C ALA A 101 1.82 -5.04 9.38
N HIS A 102 0.98 -4.03 9.58
CA HIS A 102 -0.47 -4.23 9.68
C HIS A 102 -1.09 -4.58 8.31
N VAL A 103 -0.74 -3.88 7.23
CA VAL A 103 -1.18 -4.24 5.86
C VAL A 103 -0.78 -5.67 5.50
N ARG A 104 0.47 -6.07 5.77
CA ARG A 104 0.96 -7.44 5.51
C ARG A 104 0.19 -8.53 6.28
N ARG A 105 -0.37 -8.21 7.45
CA ARG A 105 -1.26 -9.11 8.22
C ARG A 105 -2.65 -9.21 7.58
N LEU A 106 -3.21 -8.12 7.06
CA LEU A 106 -4.46 -8.19 6.28
C LEU A 106 -4.27 -8.99 4.99
N GLU A 107 -3.16 -8.79 4.28
CA GLU A 107 -2.79 -9.62 3.12
C GLU A 107 -2.68 -11.11 3.50
N GLU A 108 -2.08 -11.42 4.64
CA GLU A 108 -1.94 -12.81 5.12
C GLU A 108 -3.29 -13.48 5.39
N ALA A 109 -4.19 -12.80 6.11
CA ALA A 109 -5.52 -13.33 6.41
C ALA A 109 -6.33 -13.61 5.13
N LEU A 110 -6.24 -12.71 4.15
CA LEU A 110 -6.95 -12.82 2.88
C LEU A 110 -6.32 -13.86 1.94
N ILE A 111 -4.99 -14.03 1.94
CA ILE A 111 -4.30 -15.11 1.21
C ILE A 111 -4.71 -16.48 1.76
N ARG A 112 -4.75 -16.65 3.09
CA ARG A 112 -5.22 -17.88 3.73
C ARG A 112 -6.70 -18.17 3.43
N THR A 113 -7.52 -17.12 3.43
CA THR A 113 -8.93 -17.21 3.04
C THR A 113 -9.04 -17.76 1.61
N ALA A 114 -8.35 -17.16 0.63
CA ALA A 114 -8.37 -17.62 -0.76
C ALA A 114 -7.85 -19.06 -0.93
N ALA A 115 -6.77 -19.41 -0.22
CA ALA A 115 -6.17 -20.74 -0.26
C ALA A 115 -7.14 -21.86 0.21
N GLU A 116 -8.03 -21.57 1.15
CA GLU A 116 -9.04 -22.52 1.64
C GLU A 116 -10.12 -22.83 0.59
N PHE A 117 -10.38 -21.91 -0.34
CA PHE A 117 -11.21 -22.15 -1.52
C PHE A 117 -10.44 -22.79 -2.68
N GLY A 118 -9.15 -23.14 -2.47
CA GLY A 118 -8.27 -23.72 -3.49
C GLY A 118 -7.61 -22.70 -4.42
N LEU A 119 -7.74 -21.39 -4.16
CA LEU A 119 -7.15 -20.34 -4.98
C LEU A 119 -5.78 -19.91 -4.44
N ALA A 120 -4.71 -20.26 -5.17
CA ALA A 120 -3.37 -19.77 -4.89
C ALA A 120 -3.28 -18.26 -5.14
N THR A 121 -2.82 -17.51 -4.15
CA THR A 121 -2.66 -16.05 -4.20
C THR A 121 -1.36 -15.61 -3.54
N THR A 122 -0.90 -14.42 -3.90
CA THR A 122 0.37 -13.85 -3.42
C THR A 122 0.27 -12.34 -3.18
N ARG A 123 1.38 -11.76 -2.72
CA ARG A 123 1.63 -10.31 -2.64
C ARG A 123 2.54 -9.93 -3.80
N ILE A 124 2.35 -8.72 -4.35
CA ILE A 124 3.29 -8.12 -5.30
C ILE A 124 3.96 -6.93 -4.61
N GLU A 125 5.29 -6.83 -4.70
CA GLU A 125 6.04 -5.75 -4.07
C GLU A 125 5.59 -4.37 -4.62
N GLY A 126 5.50 -3.38 -3.73
CA GLY A 126 4.94 -2.06 -4.03
C GLY A 126 3.41 -2.01 -4.25
N ARG A 127 2.74 -3.14 -4.52
CA ARG A 127 1.31 -3.21 -4.88
C ARG A 127 0.46 -3.84 -3.76
N SER A 128 0.13 -3.06 -2.72
CA SER A 128 -0.65 -3.55 -1.56
C SER A 128 -1.99 -4.19 -1.94
N GLY A 129 -2.27 -5.36 -1.37
CA GLY A 129 -3.43 -6.19 -1.70
C GLY A 129 -3.07 -7.66 -1.93
N VAL A 130 -4.07 -8.44 -2.33
CA VAL A 130 -3.91 -9.87 -2.66
C VAL A 130 -4.12 -10.07 -4.16
N TRP A 131 -3.25 -10.88 -4.77
CA TRP A 131 -3.12 -11.03 -6.21
C TRP A 131 -3.11 -12.49 -6.63
N VAL A 132 -3.71 -12.79 -7.78
CA VAL A 132 -3.49 -14.00 -8.57
C VAL A 132 -2.51 -13.63 -9.67
N LEU A 133 -1.47 -14.43 -9.88
CA LEU A 133 -0.48 -14.18 -10.94
C LEU A 133 -1.02 -14.58 -12.31
N GLY A 134 -0.52 -13.92 -13.35
CA GLY A 134 -0.79 -14.30 -14.74
C GLY A 134 -0.14 -15.62 -15.16
N ASP A 135 -0.63 -16.21 -16.25
CA ASP A 135 -0.04 -17.41 -16.87
C ASP A 135 1.47 -17.19 -17.17
N PRO A 136 2.37 -18.17 -16.89
CA PRO A 136 3.78 -18.09 -17.25
C PRO A 136 3.99 -17.79 -18.74
N VAL A 137 4.98 -16.96 -19.07
CA VAL A 137 5.26 -16.54 -20.45
C VAL A 137 5.48 -17.75 -21.38
N GLU A 138 6.08 -18.81 -20.84
CA GLU A 138 6.42 -20.07 -21.52
C GLU A 138 5.20 -20.89 -21.97
N GLU A 139 4.03 -20.70 -21.36
CA GLU A 139 2.80 -21.46 -21.66
C GLU A 139 1.84 -20.72 -22.60
N ARG A 140 2.21 -19.53 -23.09
CA ARG A 140 1.38 -18.71 -23.98
C ARG A 140 1.35 -19.31 -25.40
N PRO A 141 0.19 -19.77 -25.93
CA PRO A 141 0.15 -20.43 -27.25
C PRO A 141 0.37 -19.42 -28.39
N SER A 142 1.40 -19.66 -29.21
CA SER A 142 1.71 -18.89 -30.42
C SER A 142 0.81 -19.31 -31.59
N TYR A 143 -0.34 -18.66 -31.73
CA TYR A 143 -1.21 -18.88 -32.88
C TYR A 143 -0.73 -18.11 -34.12
N GLY A 144 -0.03 -18.83 -35.01
CA GLY A 144 0.01 -18.49 -36.44
C GLY A 144 1.07 -17.48 -36.90
N GLY A 145 2.35 -17.87 -36.88
CA GLY A 145 3.34 -17.49 -37.91
C GLY A 145 3.81 -16.03 -38.00
N LEU A 146 3.21 -15.10 -37.26
CA LEU A 146 3.64 -13.71 -37.14
C LEU A 146 3.80 -13.36 -35.66
N SER A 147 4.88 -13.87 -35.06
CA SER A 147 5.38 -13.31 -33.81
C SER A 147 6.00 -11.96 -34.15
N LEU A 148 5.29 -10.87 -33.86
CA LEU A 148 5.84 -9.52 -33.92
C LEU A 148 6.66 -9.26 -32.66
N ASP A 149 7.76 -10.01 -32.52
CA ASP A 149 8.77 -9.87 -31.47
C ASP A 149 9.63 -8.63 -31.74
N PHE A 150 8.97 -7.47 -31.75
CA PHE A 150 9.57 -6.13 -31.76
C PHE A 150 9.28 -5.40 -30.45
N ASP A 151 9.33 -6.13 -29.33
CA ASP A 151 9.48 -5.51 -28.01
C ASP A 151 10.98 -5.41 -27.66
N PRO A 152 11.61 -4.23 -27.82
CA PRO A 152 13.04 -4.06 -27.56
C PRO A 152 13.42 -4.23 -26.08
N ARG A 153 12.45 -4.41 -25.18
CA ARG A 153 12.68 -4.67 -23.75
C ARG A 153 13.04 -6.14 -23.47
N LEU A 154 12.69 -7.08 -24.36
CA LEU A 154 13.02 -8.50 -24.21
C LEU A 154 14.53 -8.82 -24.31
N THR A 155 15.35 -7.84 -24.72
CA THR A 155 16.81 -7.94 -24.78
C THR A 155 17.55 -7.19 -23.67
N ASP A 156 16.81 -6.65 -22.68
CA ASP A 156 17.37 -5.94 -21.54
C ASP A 156 17.52 -6.90 -20.34
N GLU A 157 18.73 -6.99 -19.76
CA GLU A 157 19.00 -7.88 -18.62
C GLU A 157 18.41 -7.37 -17.29
N GLU A 158 17.95 -6.11 -17.21
CA GLU A 158 17.17 -5.59 -16.06
C GLU A 158 15.64 -5.79 -16.21
N PHE A 159 15.15 -6.30 -17.34
CA PHE A 159 13.72 -6.47 -17.60
C PHE A 159 13.16 -7.75 -16.96
N ASP A 160 12.24 -7.61 -15.98
CA ASP A 160 11.44 -8.75 -15.48
C ASP A 160 10.22 -9.00 -16.41
N PRO A 161 10.15 -10.13 -17.14
CA PRO A 161 9.03 -10.43 -18.01
C PRO A 161 7.66 -10.50 -17.32
N ARG A 162 7.60 -10.64 -15.98
CA ARG A 162 6.36 -10.58 -15.19
C ARG A 162 5.65 -9.23 -15.30
N LEU A 163 6.38 -8.16 -15.63
CA LEU A 163 5.82 -6.82 -15.86
C LEU A 163 5.17 -6.69 -17.25
N SER A 164 5.12 -7.76 -18.05
CA SER A 164 4.52 -7.80 -19.39
C SER A 164 2.99 -7.97 -19.36
N GLY A 165 2.31 -7.17 -18.55
CA GLY A 165 0.93 -6.79 -18.81
C GLY A 165 0.88 -5.80 -19.99
N PRO A 166 -0.26 -5.65 -20.68
CA PRO A 166 -0.40 -4.60 -21.67
C PRO A 166 -0.31 -3.22 -20.98
N GLU A 167 0.17 -2.20 -21.69
CA GLU A 167 0.15 -0.80 -21.20
C GLU A 167 -1.28 -0.28 -20.91
N TYR A 168 -2.29 -1.03 -21.39
CA TYR A 168 -3.70 -0.82 -21.18
C TYR A 168 -4.44 -2.17 -21.19
N ALA A 169 -4.96 -2.61 -20.04
CA ALA A 169 -5.93 -3.70 -19.99
C ALA A 169 -7.28 -3.23 -20.59
N PRO A 170 -7.80 -3.84 -21.68
CA PRO A 170 -9.02 -3.39 -22.34
C PRO A 170 -10.30 -3.63 -21.51
N SER A 171 -10.19 -4.43 -20.45
CA SER A 171 -11.12 -4.51 -19.33
C SER A 171 -10.29 -4.64 -18.05
N ASN A 172 -10.67 -3.92 -16.99
CA ASN A 172 -10.13 -4.14 -15.66
C ASN A 172 -10.66 -5.44 -15.06
N ALA A 173 -11.74 -6.03 -15.58
CA ALA A 173 -11.95 -7.48 -15.47
C ALA A 173 -10.79 -8.22 -16.17
N GLY A 174 -9.81 -8.66 -15.39
CA GLY A 174 -8.48 -9.00 -15.92
C GLY A 174 -8.41 -10.31 -16.70
N GLN A 175 -7.48 -10.38 -17.65
CA GLN A 175 -7.26 -11.59 -18.45
C GLN A 175 -6.36 -12.60 -17.71
N ARG A 176 -6.52 -13.90 -17.97
CA ARG A 176 -5.69 -14.96 -17.33
C ARG A 176 -4.17 -14.76 -17.49
N ARG A 177 -3.75 -14.07 -18.55
CA ARG A 177 -2.35 -13.77 -18.89
C ARG A 177 -1.73 -12.63 -18.08
N GLU A 178 -2.54 -11.85 -17.37
CA GLU A 178 -2.15 -10.66 -16.59
C GLU A 178 -2.20 -10.99 -15.10
N ASP A 179 -1.46 -10.27 -14.27
CA ASP A 179 -1.68 -10.30 -12.82
C ASP A 179 -3.06 -9.69 -12.50
N ARG A 180 -3.80 -10.30 -11.57
CA ARG A 180 -5.18 -9.93 -11.25
C ARG A 180 -5.38 -9.72 -9.76
N LYS A 181 -5.90 -8.55 -9.39
CA LYS A 181 -6.15 -8.19 -8.00
C LYS A 181 -7.42 -8.86 -7.48
N LEU A 182 -7.28 -9.71 -6.46
CA LEU A 182 -8.41 -10.34 -5.77
C LEU A 182 -8.94 -9.49 -4.61
N ALA A 183 -8.04 -8.78 -3.91
CA ALA A 183 -8.41 -7.92 -2.80
C ALA A 183 -7.66 -6.58 -2.78
N ALA A 184 -8.39 -5.49 -2.58
CA ALA A 184 -7.84 -4.17 -2.32
C ALA A 184 -7.68 -3.94 -0.82
N ILE A 185 -6.58 -3.30 -0.41
CA ILE A 185 -6.32 -2.92 0.99
C ILE A 185 -5.92 -1.45 1.02
N GLY A 186 -6.58 -0.67 1.88
CA GLY A 186 -6.37 0.76 2.01
C GLY A 186 -6.81 1.23 3.39
N ILE A 187 -5.86 1.32 4.33
CA ILE A 187 -6.11 1.76 5.71
C ILE A 187 -5.74 3.22 5.96
N ARG A 188 -6.22 3.75 7.08
CA ARG A 188 -5.70 4.93 7.77
C ARG A 188 -5.36 4.55 9.21
N VAL A 189 -4.33 5.17 9.80
CA VAL A 189 -4.12 5.13 11.25
C VAL A 189 -4.26 6.54 11.80
N ALA A 190 -5.08 6.71 12.84
CA ALA A 190 -5.29 7.96 13.53
C ALA A 190 -5.27 7.72 15.04
N LYS A 191 -4.51 8.52 15.79
CA LYS A 191 -4.31 8.35 17.26
C LYS A 191 -3.86 6.93 17.68
N GLY A 192 -3.18 6.20 16.80
CA GLY A 192 -2.74 4.81 17.05
C GLY A 192 -3.81 3.73 16.80
N VAL A 193 -5.02 4.09 16.37
CA VAL A 193 -6.10 3.15 16.02
C VAL A 193 -6.34 3.17 14.50
N THR A 194 -6.57 2.00 13.91
CA THR A 194 -6.84 1.82 12.47
C THR A 194 -8.25 2.25 12.08
N MET A 195 -8.43 2.63 10.81
CA MET A 195 -9.69 2.88 10.12
C MET A 195 -9.58 2.40 8.67
N HIS A 196 -10.72 2.23 8.01
CA HIS A 196 -10.85 1.54 6.73
C HIS A 196 -10.28 0.11 6.85
N GLY A 197 -9.83 -0.50 5.77
CA GLY A 197 -9.44 -1.92 5.81
C GLY A 197 -9.23 -2.51 4.44
N PHE A 198 -10.04 -3.52 4.12
CA PHE A 198 -9.93 -4.31 2.90
C PHE A 198 -11.27 -4.46 2.19
N ALA A 199 -11.18 -4.86 0.92
CA ALA A 199 -12.28 -5.22 0.05
C ALA A 199 -11.87 -6.47 -0.72
N LEU A 200 -12.51 -7.61 -0.44
CA LEU A 200 -12.28 -8.90 -1.08
C LEU A 200 -13.38 -9.16 -2.11
N ASN A 201 -13.00 -9.34 -3.38
CA ASN A 201 -13.95 -9.65 -4.44
C ASN A 201 -14.36 -11.13 -4.34
N VAL A 202 -15.60 -11.39 -3.92
CA VAL A 202 -16.14 -12.75 -3.80
C VAL A 202 -16.84 -13.14 -5.10
N ASN A 203 -17.94 -12.48 -5.46
CA ASN A 203 -18.63 -12.61 -6.74
C ASN A 203 -19.20 -11.27 -7.28
N PRO A 204 -18.48 -10.14 -7.22
CA PRO A 204 -18.99 -8.88 -7.74
C PRO A 204 -18.96 -8.86 -9.28
N ASP A 205 -19.79 -7.99 -9.86
CA ASP A 205 -19.65 -7.58 -11.25
C ASP A 205 -18.36 -6.76 -11.42
N ASN A 206 -17.32 -7.40 -11.95
CA ASN A 206 -16.02 -6.75 -12.14
C ASN A 206 -16.03 -5.66 -13.23
N THR A 207 -17.08 -5.53 -14.06
CA THR A 207 -17.14 -4.47 -15.09
C THR A 207 -17.26 -3.06 -14.50
N TRP A 208 -17.64 -2.93 -13.23
CA TRP A 208 -17.55 -1.66 -12.50
C TRP A 208 -16.12 -1.15 -12.36
N PHE A 209 -15.11 -2.02 -12.38
CA PHE A 209 -13.73 -1.55 -12.39
C PHE A 209 -13.34 -0.93 -13.73
N ASP A 210 -13.97 -1.30 -14.86
CA ASP A 210 -13.63 -0.81 -16.21
C ASP A 210 -13.77 0.71 -16.38
N ARG A 211 -14.51 1.38 -15.50
CA ARG A 211 -14.73 2.84 -15.55
C ARG A 211 -13.66 3.65 -14.85
N ILE A 212 -12.72 3.03 -14.14
CA ILE A 212 -11.67 3.70 -13.36
C ILE A 212 -10.28 3.18 -13.72
N VAL A 213 -9.23 3.83 -13.21
CA VAL A 213 -7.89 3.22 -13.15
C VAL A 213 -7.69 2.68 -11.72
N PRO A 214 -8.03 1.41 -11.44
CA PRO A 214 -8.10 0.90 -10.08
C PRO A 214 -6.73 0.93 -9.41
N CYS A 215 -6.66 1.54 -8.22
CA CYS A 215 -5.40 1.78 -7.50
C CYS A 215 -4.32 2.57 -8.27
N GLY A 216 -4.63 3.16 -9.43
CA GLY A 216 -3.64 3.77 -10.33
C GLY A 216 -2.80 2.78 -11.14
N ILE A 217 -3.28 1.53 -11.27
CA ILE A 217 -2.60 0.43 -11.96
C ILE A 217 -3.29 0.23 -13.32
N ARG A 218 -2.50 0.12 -14.40
CA ARG A 218 -2.99 0.00 -15.80
C ARG A 218 -2.54 -1.28 -16.51
N ASP A 219 -1.54 -1.95 -15.94
CA ASP A 219 -0.84 -3.14 -16.45
C ASP A 219 -1.26 -4.44 -15.74
N ALA A 220 -2.33 -4.39 -14.95
CA ALA A 220 -2.86 -5.53 -14.21
C ALA A 220 -4.37 -5.36 -14.02
N GLY A 221 -5.09 -6.48 -14.04
CA GLY A 221 -6.53 -6.50 -13.87
C GLY A 221 -7.01 -6.70 -12.43
N VAL A 222 -8.30 -6.96 -12.33
CA VAL A 222 -9.06 -7.26 -11.11
C VAL A 222 -9.83 -8.56 -11.35
N THR A 223 -9.96 -9.39 -10.31
CA THR A 223 -10.69 -10.66 -10.35
C THR A 223 -11.46 -10.91 -9.06
N SER A 224 -12.18 -12.02 -9.00
CA SER A 224 -13.01 -12.47 -7.87
C SER A 224 -12.85 -13.97 -7.61
N LEU A 225 -13.21 -14.45 -6.41
CA LEU A 225 -13.20 -15.88 -6.11
C LEU A 225 -14.06 -16.68 -7.09
N ALA A 226 -15.25 -16.19 -7.43
CA ALA A 226 -16.13 -16.84 -8.40
C ALA A 226 -15.52 -16.92 -9.81
N ASN A 227 -14.85 -15.85 -10.28
CA ASN A 227 -14.23 -15.82 -11.60
C ASN A 227 -13.06 -16.81 -11.72
N GLU A 228 -12.19 -16.88 -10.71
CA GLU A 228 -11.03 -17.77 -10.77
C GLU A 228 -11.41 -19.24 -10.60
N LEU A 229 -12.40 -19.53 -9.74
CA LEU A 229 -12.87 -20.89 -9.44
C LEU A 229 -13.88 -21.43 -10.46
N GLY A 230 -14.43 -20.58 -11.34
CA GLY A 230 -15.38 -20.97 -12.37
C GLY A 230 -16.74 -21.46 -11.83
N ARG A 231 -17.09 -21.07 -10.61
CA ARG A 231 -18.36 -21.39 -9.94
C ARG A 231 -18.89 -20.15 -9.22
N ASP A 232 -20.18 -20.11 -8.91
CA ASP A 232 -20.68 -19.13 -7.95
C ASP A 232 -20.09 -19.41 -6.55
N VAL A 233 -19.76 -18.34 -5.84
CA VAL A 233 -19.19 -18.31 -4.50
C VAL A 233 -19.86 -17.14 -3.80
N THR A 234 -20.50 -17.35 -2.66
CA THR A 234 -21.27 -16.29 -2.00
C THR A 234 -20.53 -15.70 -0.80
N ILE A 235 -20.90 -14.48 -0.40
CA ILE A 235 -20.42 -13.86 0.85
C ILE A 235 -20.68 -14.78 2.04
N ALA A 236 -21.83 -15.46 2.09
CA ALA A 236 -22.18 -16.38 3.17
C ALA A 236 -21.24 -17.61 3.26
N GLU A 237 -20.67 -18.08 2.14
CA GLU A 237 -19.62 -19.11 2.15
C GLU A 237 -18.27 -18.54 2.65
N VAL A 238 -17.91 -17.33 2.23
CA VAL A 238 -16.58 -16.74 2.48
C VAL A 238 -16.46 -16.12 3.88
N LEU A 239 -17.53 -15.52 4.40
CA LEU A 239 -17.57 -14.80 5.67
C LEU A 239 -17.00 -15.60 6.86
N PRO A 240 -17.45 -16.84 7.18
CA PRO A 240 -16.92 -17.59 8.32
C PRO A 240 -15.44 -17.99 8.14
N VAL A 241 -14.99 -18.20 6.91
CA VAL A 241 -13.58 -18.50 6.59
C VAL A 241 -12.72 -17.25 6.80
N ALA A 242 -13.17 -16.11 6.27
CA ALA A 242 -12.49 -14.82 6.40
C ALA A 242 -12.39 -14.39 7.87
N GLU A 243 -13.46 -14.51 8.66
CA GLU A 243 -13.43 -14.21 10.10
C GLU A 243 -12.41 -15.04 10.86
N ARG A 244 -12.35 -16.34 10.58
CA ARG A 244 -11.41 -17.24 11.25
C ARG A 244 -9.96 -16.85 10.95
N HIS A 245 -9.60 -16.64 9.68
CA HIS A 245 -8.24 -16.20 9.31
C HIS A 245 -7.91 -14.79 9.80
N LEU A 246 -8.88 -13.86 9.79
CA LEU A 246 -8.71 -12.52 10.37
C LEU A 246 -8.43 -12.60 11.88
N ARG A 247 -9.18 -13.43 12.61
CA ARG A 247 -8.95 -13.68 14.04
C ARG A 247 -7.56 -14.25 14.28
N GLU A 248 -7.25 -15.37 13.63
CA GLU A 248 -5.97 -16.08 13.76
C GLU A 248 -4.76 -15.17 13.48
N VAL A 249 -4.84 -14.27 12.50
CA VAL A 249 -3.71 -13.42 12.10
C VAL A 249 -3.64 -12.09 12.86
N LEU A 250 -4.77 -11.51 13.26
CA LEU A 250 -4.80 -10.21 13.94
C LEU A 250 -4.68 -10.32 15.47
N GLU A 251 -5.19 -11.39 16.10
CA GLU A 251 -5.03 -11.60 17.55
C GLU A 251 -3.63 -12.08 17.91
N ASN A 252 -3.05 -13.00 17.11
CA ASN A 252 -1.70 -13.55 17.33
C ASN A 252 -0.58 -12.63 16.80
N ALA A 253 -0.84 -11.33 16.71
CA ALA A 253 0.05 -10.34 16.13
C ALA A 253 1.17 -9.93 17.11
N GLU A 254 2.09 -10.85 17.43
CA GLU A 254 3.32 -10.47 18.15
C GLU A 254 4.05 -9.33 17.40
N PRO A 255 4.54 -8.29 18.11
CA PRO A 255 5.32 -7.23 17.49
C PRO A 255 6.68 -7.75 17.04
N ARG A 256 6.80 -8.15 15.78
CA ARG A 256 8.12 -8.44 15.19
C ARG A 256 8.98 -7.18 15.23
N PRO A 257 10.24 -7.25 15.69
CA PRO A 257 11.17 -6.13 15.59
C PRO A 257 11.27 -5.65 14.15
N ARG A 258 11.24 -4.34 13.93
CA ARG A 258 11.52 -3.77 12.61
C ARG A 258 12.99 -4.03 12.29
N GLU A 259 13.25 -4.89 11.32
CA GLU A 259 14.53 -4.88 10.61
C GLU A 259 14.65 -3.52 9.91
N VAL A 260 15.42 -2.63 10.51
CA VAL A 260 15.89 -1.43 9.85
C VAL A 260 17.00 -1.89 8.95
N ASP A 261 16.72 -1.99 7.65
CA ASP A 261 17.75 -2.23 6.65
C ASP A 261 18.74 -1.06 6.70
N ARG A 262 19.85 -1.29 7.41
CA ARG A 262 20.99 -0.39 7.47
C ARG A 262 21.87 -0.72 6.30
N THR A 263 21.47 -0.24 5.12
CA THR A 263 22.35 -0.15 3.96
C THR A 263 23.68 0.45 4.44
N PRO A 264 24.82 -0.26 4.34
CA PRO A 264 26.10 0.29 4.76
C PRO A 264 26.37 1.57 3.97
N GLY A 265 26.54 2.68 4.69
CA GLY A 265 26.53 4.00 4.07
C GLY A 265 27.57 4.13 2.97
N VAL A 266 27.13 4.47 1.76
CA VAL A 266 28.02 4.90 0.68
C VAL A 266 28.83 6.09 1.21
N PRO A 267 30.18 6.04 1.20
CA PRO A 267 30.98 7.11 1.77
C PRO A 267 30.81 8.38 0.93
N VAL A 268 30.22 9.40 1.53
CA VAL A 268 30.06 10.74 0.94
C VAL A 268 31.45 11.30 0.65
N ARG A 269 31.83 11.36 -0.64
CA ARG A 269 33.02 12.09 -1.06
C ARG A 269 32.80 13.59 -0.82
N SER A 270 33.57 14.17 0.10
CA SER A 270 33.67 15.62 0.22
C SER A 270 34.23 16.25 -1.06
N PRO A 271 33.76 17.44 -1.48
CA PRO A 271 34.36 18.18 -2.59
C PRO A 271 35.82 18.54 -2.25
N GLY A 272 36.70 18.48 -3.26
CA GLY A 272 38.14 18.49 -3.04
C GLY A 272 38.72 19.83 -2.56
N GLY A 273 39.65 19.74 -1.60
CA GLY A 273 40.69 20.75 -1.40
C GLY A 273 41.88 20.47 -2.33
N ALA A 274 42.44 21.50 -2.94
CA ALA A 274 43.61 21.38 -3.81
C ALA A 274 44.89 20.98 -3.02
N PRO A 275 45.86 20.30 -3.64
CA PRO A 275 47.12 19.95 -2.99
C PRO A 275 48.01 21.19 -2.83
N ALA A 276 48.72 21.27 -1.70
CA ALA A 276 49.80 22.22 -1.51
C ALA A 276 51.15 21.49 -1.69
N ASP A 277 51.97 21.96 -2.63
CA ASP A 277 53.28 21.39 -2.91
C ASP A 277 54.27 21.57 -1.74
N ALA A 278 55.10 20.55 -1.52
CA ALA A 278 56.20 20.60 -0.57
C ALA A 278 57.48 21.11 -1.24
N VAL A 279 58.14 22.09 -0.60
CA VAL A 279 59.51 22.51 -0.93
C VAL A 279 60.38 22.31 0.31
N PRO A 280 61.54 21.61 0.22
CA PRO A 280 62.36 21.28 1.38
C PRO A 280 63.27 22.43 1.84
N ALA A 281 63.76 22.30 3.08
CA ALA A 281 64.45 23.36 3.82
C ALA A 281 65.97 23.47 3.58
N ALA A 282 66.54 24.66 3.80
CA ALA A 282 67.97 24.85 4.09
C ALA A 282 68.25 26.10 4.97
N ALA A 283 68.63 25.81 6.22
CA ALA A 283 69.54 26.51 7.15
C ALA A 283 69.95 28.01 7.01
N ALA A 284 69.81 28.70 8.15
CA ALA A 284 70.85 29.45 8.90
C ALA A 284 71.04 30.99 8.80
N ALA A 285 71.13 31.55 10.03
CA ALA A 285 72.00 32.65 10.50
C ALA A 285 71.60 34.14 10.35
N GLY A 286 71.35 34.77 11.52
CA GLY A 286 71.94 36.08 11.88
C GLY A 286 71.03 37.31 11.83
N GLY A 287 71.04 38.13 12.91
CA GLY A 287 70.50 39.50 12.88
C GLY A 287 69.90 40.00 14.20
N THR A 288 70.67 40.76 14.99
CA THR A 288 70.28 41.40 16.27
C THR A 288 69.68 42.80 16.10
N GLY A 289 68.78 43.21 17.02
CA GLY A 289 68.40 44.62 17.29
C GLY A 289 66.87 44.77 17.52
N ALA A 290 66.28 45.20 18.65
CA ALA A 290 66.59 46.05 19.81
C ALA A 290 65.86 47.41 19.78
N ALA A 291 65.18 47.77 20.90
CA ALA A 291 64.54 49.08 21.21
C ALA A 291 63.34 49.49 20.28
N ASP A 292 62.42 50.44 20.57
CA ASP A 292 61.80 51.05 21.76
C ASP A 292 60.63 51.97 21.26
N ALA A 293 59.63 52.49 22.01
CA ALA A 293 59.09 52.31 23.37
C ALA A 293 57.71 53.04 23.48
N ALA A 294 57.15 53.13 24.70
CA ALA A 294 56.10 54.07 25.16
C ALA A 294 54.61 53.90 24.72
N GLY A 295 53.71 53.99 25.72
CA GLY A 295 52.28 54.31 25.55
C GLY A 295 52.03 55.83 25.72
N PRO A 296 50.87 56.34 26.26
CA PRO A 296 49.75 55.60 26.87
C PRO A 296 48.30 56.11 26.59
N ALA A 297 47.33 55.19 26.65
CA ALA A 297 46.01 55.33 27.32
C ALA A 297 45.01 56.47 26.86
N PRO A 298 43.84 56.74 27.51
CA PRO A 298 42.56 56.61 26.80
C PRO A 298 41.53 57.78 26.97
N ARG A 299 40.43 57.74 26.18
CA ARG A 299 39.07 58.35 26.33
C ARG A 299 38.33 58.07 25.02
N GLY A 300 37.02 57.91 24.86
CA GLY A 300 35.79 57.94 25.66
C GLY A 300 34.66 57.70 24.61
N ALA A 301 33.71 56.80 24.83
CA ALA A 301 32.38 57.07 25.39
C ALA A 301 31.45 57.97 24.54
N VAL A 302 30.15 57.60 24.51
CA VAL A 302 28.95 58.38 24.09
C VAL A 302 28.42 58.17 22.65
N THR A 303 27.48 57.21 22.55
CA THR A 303 26.19 57.18 21.81
C THR A 303 26.02 57.89 20.45
N ALA A 304 25.48 57.13 19.47
CA ALA A 304 24.04 57.14 19.18
C ALA A 304 23.61 55.75 18.68
#